data_AF-A0A1Q4R1V9-F1
#
_entry.id   AF-A0A1Q4R1V9-F1
#
_cell.length_a   1.000
_cell.length_b   1.000
_cell.length_c   1.000
_cell.angle_alpha   90.00
_cell.angle_beta   90.00
_cell.angle_gamma   90.00
#
_symmetry.space_group_name_H-M   'P 1'
#
loop_
_entity.id
_entity.type
_entity.pdbx_description
1 polymer ?
#
loop_
_entity_poly.entity_id
_entity_poly.type
_entity_poly.pdbx_seq_one_letter_code
_entity_poly.pdbx_strand_id
1 'polypeptide(L)'
;MENSLQTPADILDRVSKPSFTIAGAAPVAKPLPALPRLKATPITQHRHRSNPHYVLDVLDRLREHSLGLVQQLQDTQRKIQDVYLEGPLLDGWLQSATTGQKEATDKVLTPAEMSGGYALCGLDEFGKLWSKPCPVEEIPAVSLAIARYHRLKKLLAIKQEIEQKLKDLTDTLEDIPTE
;
A
#
# COMPACT_ATOMS: atom_id res chain seq x y z
N MET A 1 -12.85 -0.40 -26.07
CA MET A 1 -11.54 -0.09 -26.68
C MET A 1 -10.49 -0.40 -25.63
N GLU A 2 -10.08 -1.67 -25.63
CA GLU A 2 -9.15 -2.26 -24.68
C GLU A 2 -7.73 -1.79 -24.98
N ASN A 3 -7.03 -1.28 -23.97
CA ASN A 3 -5.60 -0.97 -24.04
C ASN A 3 -4.84 -2.13 -23.39
N SER A 4 -4.23 -2.95 -24.24
CA SER A 4 -3.30 -4.01 -23.85
C SER A 4 -1.90 -3.43 -23.59
N LEU A 5 -1.29 -3.90 -22.50
CA LEU A 5 0.10 -3.70 -22.12
C LEU A 5 1.06 -4.30 -23.15
N GLN A 6 2.11 -3.55 -23.54
CA GLN A 6 3.26 -4.06 -24.27
C GLN A 6 4.52 -3.98 -23.37
N THR A 7 5.21 -5.11 -23.27
CA THR A 7 6.36 -5.47 -22.45
C THR A 7 7.69 -4.81 -22.89
N PRO A 8 8.67 -4.63 -21.98
CA PRO A 8 9.93 -3.93 -22.24
C PRO A 8 11.03 -4.89 -22.74
N ALA A 9 10.96 -5.33 -23.99
CA ALA A 9 11.97 -6.20 -24.60
C ALA A 9 12.84 -5.50 -25.67
N ASP A 10 12.84 -4.16 -25.74
CA ASP A 10 13.33 -3.42 -26.91
C ASP A 10 14.64 -2.63 -26.70
N ILE A 11 15.47 -2.94 -25.69
CA ILE A 11 16.62 -2.07 -25.36
C ILE A 11 18.01 -2.72 -25.57
N LEU A 12 18.13 -3.99 -25.98
CA LEU A 12 19.46 -4.61 -26.14
C LEU A 12 19.87 -5.05 -27.55
N ASP A 13 19.42 -4.36 -28.61
CA ASP A 13 19.92 -4.56 -29.98
C ASP A 13 20.99 -3.54 -30.43
N ARG A 14 21.96 -3.24 -29.57
CA ARG A 14 23.20 -2.52 -29.97
C ARG A 14 24.45 -3.22 -29.48
N VAL A 15 24.66 -4.43 -29.98
CA VAL A 15 25.98 -5.08 -29.96
C VAL A 15 26.85 -4.42 -31.04
N SER A 16 27.60 -3.39 -30.65
CA SER A 16 28.77 -2.94 -31.43
C SER A 16 29.95 -3.85 -31.10
N LYS A 17 30.26 -4.78 -32.00
CA LYS A 17 31.41 -5.68 -31.89
C LYS A 17 32.68 -4.91 -32.29
N PRO A 18 33.74 -4.82 -31.46
CA PRO A 18 35.05 -4.50 -32.00
C PRO A 18 35.58 -5.71 -32.78
N SER A 19 35.72 -5.54 -34.09
CA SER A 19 36.44 -6.49 -34.94
C SER A 19 37.94 -6.36 -34.66
N PHE A 20 38.54 -7.41 -34.10
CA PHE A 20 39.99 -7.60 -34.17
C PHE A 20 40.27 -8.72 -35.16
N THR A 21 40.76 -8.35 -36.34
CA THR A 21 41.32 -9.27 -37.32
C THR A 21 42.79 -9.49 -37.01
N ILE A 22 43.16 -10.70 -36.58
CA ILE A 22 44.54 -11.16 -36.63
C ILE A 22 44.69 -12.03 -37.86
N ALA A 23 45.39 -11.51 -38.87
CA ALA A 23 45.88 -12.26 -40.00
C ALA A 23 47.18 -12.98 -39.59
N GLY A 24 47.23 -14.30 -39.77
CA GLY A 24 48.43 -15.07 -39.44
C GLY A 24 48.32 -16.54 -39.77
N ALA A 25 48.73 -16.88 -41.00
CA ALA A 25 49.27 -18.15 -41.50
C ALA A 25 49.03 -19.45 -40.68
N ALA A 26 48.31 -20.40 -41.29
CA ALA A 26 48.54 -21.83 -41.07
C ALA A 26 49.90 -22.20 -41.70
N PRO A 27 50.71 -23.11 -41.11
CA PRO A 27 50.35 -24.53 -41.13
C PRO A 27 50.85 -25.36 -39.93
N VAL A 28 50.53 -26.66 -40.00
CA VAL A 28 51.05 -27.81 -39.24
C VAL A 28 50.22 -28.25 -38.04
N ALA A 29 49.40 -29.26 -38.31
CA ALA A 29 48.70 -30.08 -37.35
C ALA A 29 49.67 -30.79 -36.40
N LYS A 30 49.68 -30.37 -35.13
CA LYS A 30 49.98 -31.24 -34.00
C LYS A 30 48.72 -31.27 -33.13
N PRO A 31 48.24 -32.45 -32.69
CA PRO A 31 47.04 -32.53 -31.87
C PRO A 31 47.31 -31.82 -30.53
N LEU A 32 46.68 -30.67 -30.31
CA LEU A 32 46.67 -30.05 -28.99
C LEU A 32 46.01 -31.01 -28.00
N PRO A 33 46.52 -31.13 -26.76
CA PRO A 33 45.87 -31.93 -25.74
C PRO A 33 44.43 -31.41 -25.57
N ALA A 34 43.47 -32.31 -25.76
CA ALA A 34 42.06 -31.97 -25.67
C ALA A 34 41.76 -31.44 -24.27
N LEU A 35 41.54 -30.13 -24.15
CA LEU A 35 41.10 -29.52 -22.92
C LEU A 35 39.75 -30.13 -22.53
N PRO A 36 39.56 -30.53 -21.26
CA PRO A 36 38.30 -31.12 -20.82
C PRO A 36 37.17 -30.13 -21.10
N ARG A 37 36.19 -30.56 -21.90
CA ARG A 37 34.99 -29.77 -22.17
C ARG A 37 34.18 -29.70 -20.89
N LEU A 38 34.35 -28.58 -20.17
CA LEU A 38 33.50 -28.24 -19.03
C LEU A 38 32.07 -28.09 -19.57
N LYS A 39 31.22 -29.07 -19.28
CA LYS A 39 29.79 -28.95 -19.55
C LYS A 39 29.29 -27.76 -18.75
N ALA A 40 28.77 -26.74 -19.43
CA ALA A 40 28.10 -25.63 -18.77
C ALA A 40 26.90 -26.20 -18.01
N THR A 41 27.04 -26.40 -16.71
CA THR A 41 25.88 -26.63 -15.85
C THR A 41 25.07 -25.35 -15.84
N PRO A 42 23.73 -25.43 -15.85
CA PRO A 42 22.92 -24.23 -15.69
C PRO A 42 23.35 -23.56 -14.38
N ILE A 43 23.75 -22.30 -14.49
CA ILE A 43 24.18 -21.49 -13.34
C ILE A 43 22.95 -21.36 -12.43
N THR A 44 22.92 -22.17 -11.37
CA THR A 44 21.87 -22.12 -10.37
C THR A 44 22.05 -20.87 -9.51
N GLN A 45 20.95 -20.18 -9.22
CA GLN A 45 20.83 -19.03 -8.29
C GLN A 45 21.22 -19.36 -6.83
N HIS A 46 21.85 -20.52 -6.58
CA HIS A 46 22.21 -21.03 -5.26
C HIS A 46 23.56 -20.50 -4.71
N ARG A 47 24.31 -19.68 -5.44
CA ARG A 47 25.65 -19.23 -5.01
C ARG A 47 25.68 -18.11 -3.97
N HIS A 48 24.54 -17.49 -3.66
CA HIS A 48 24.48 -16.34 -2.73
C HIS A 48 24.23 -16.76 -1.27
N ARG A 49 23.74 -17.98 -1.03
CA ARG A 49 23.37 -18.46 0.32
C ARG A 49 24.56 -18.75 1.25
N SER A 50 25.76 -18.93 0.70
CA SER A 50 26.97 -19.22 1.49
C SER A 50 27.96 -18.04 1.51
N ASN A 51 27.57 -16.88 0.97
CA ASN A 51 28.42 -15.69 0.98
C ASN A 51 28.11 -14.84 2.23
N PRO A 52 29.04 -14.73 3.20
CA PRO A 52 28.81 -13.99 4.44
C PRO A 52 28.56 -12.49 4.18
N HIS A 53 29.16 -11.90 3.15
CA HIS A 53 28.95 -10.48 2.83
C HIS A 53 27.52 -10.19 2.37
N TYR A 54 26.90 -11.12 1.64
CA TYR A 54 25.51 -10.97 1.20
C TYR A 54 24.54 -11.07 2.38
N VAL A 55 24.79 -11.97 3.35
CA VAL A 55 23.97 -12.10 4.55
C VAL A 55 24.00 -10.82 5.39
N LEU A 56 25.19 -10.25 5.62
CA LEU A 56 25.34 -8.99 6.36
C LEU A 56 24.59 -7.83 5.70
N ASP A 57 24.71 -7.70 4.38
CA ASP A 57 24.01 -6.67 3.60
C ASP A 57 22.47 -6.85 3.65
N VAL A 58 21.97 -8.09 3.67
CA VAL A 58 20.54 -8.35 3.91
C VAL A 58 20.11 -7.96 5.33
N LEU A 59 20.91 -8.25 6.35
CA LEU A 59 20.60 -7.86 7.74
C LEU A 59 20.61 -6.34 7.93
N ASP A 60 21.54 -5.64 7.28
CA ASP A 60 21.58 -4.17 7.33
C ASP A 60 20.37 -3.55 6.62
N ARG A 61 19.98 -4.08 5.45
CA ARG A 61 18.73 -3.67 4.78
C ARG A 61 17.49 -3.96 5.62
N LEU A 62 17.45 -5.10 6.30
CA LEU A 62 16.33 -5.45 7.18
C LEU A 62 16.25 -4.48 8.36
N ARG A 63 17.40 -4.14 8.97
CA ARG A 63 17.49 -3.13 10.02
C ARG A 63 17.00 -1.77 9.53
N GLU A 64 17.46 -1.33 8.37
CA GLU A 64 17.02 -0.06 7.78
C GLU A 64 15.51 -0.06 7.52
N HIS A 65 14.97 -1.16 7.00
CA HIS A 65 13.55 -1.31 6.74
C HIS A 65 12.72 -1.29 8.04
N SER A 66 13.15 -2.01 9.09
CA SER A 66 12.45 -2.03 10.38
C SER A 66 12.48 -0.66 11.07
N LEU A 67 13.61 0.06 10.99
CA LEU A 67 13.70 1.45 11.45
C LEU A 67 12.73 2.36 10.68
N GLY A 68 12.63 2.19 9.36
CA GLY A 68 11.68 2.92 8.52
C GLY A 68 10.23 2.67 8.94
N LEU A 69 9.85 1.43 9.23
CA LEU A 69 8.51 1.08 9.70
C LEU A 69 8.20 1.70 11.07
N VAL A 70 9.14 1.65 12.01
CA VAL A 70 8.98 2.29 13.33
C VAL A 70 8.80 3.81 13.18
N GLN A 71 9.58 4.46 12.32
CA GLN A 71 9.43 5.88 12.05
C GLN A 71 8.05 6.20 11.45
N GLN A 72 7.60 5.41 10.47
CA GLN A 72 6.27 5.57 9.87
C GLN A 72 5.14 5.37 10.89
N LEU A 73 5.31 4.45 11.84
CA LEU A 73 4.35 4.23 12.92
C LEU A 73 4.26 5.46 13.82
N GLN A 74 5.39 6.04 14.22
CA GLN A 74 5.45 7.26 15.01
C GLN A 74 4.81 8.46 14.28
N ASP A 75 5.11 8.62 12.99
CA ASP A 75 4.54 9.68 12.17
C ASP A 75 3.01 9.53 12.04
N THR A 76 2.53 8.29 11.86
CA THR A 76 1.10 7.99 11.79
C THR A 76 0.42 8.28 13.12
N GLN A 77 1.03 7.90 14.23
CA GLN A 77 0.53 8.18 15.58
C GLN A 77 0.49 9.70 15.87
N ARG A 78 1.43 10.48 15.34
CA ARG A 78 1.38 11.95 15.41
C ARG A 78 0.23 12.52 14.59
N LYS A 79 0.07 12.08 13.34
CA LYS A 79 -1.05 12.50 12.48
C LYS A 79 -2.41 12.18 13.10
N ILE A 80 -2.53 11.05 13.81
CA ILE A 80 -3.74 10.70 14.55
C ILE A 80 -4.00 11.74 15.65
N GLN A 81 -2.99 12.09 16.45
CA GLN A 81 -3.11 13.14 17.47
C GLN A 81 -3.51 14.48 16.88
N ASP A 82 -2.92 14.88 15.75
CA ASP A 82 -3.26 16.12 15.06
C ASP A 82 -4.75 16.17 14.67
N VAL A 83 -5.30 15.06 14.13
CA VAL A 83 -6.72 14.98 13.77
C VAL A 83 -7.64 15.13 14.98
N TYR A 84 -7.24 14.63 16.16
CA TYR A 84 -8.00 14.85 17.40
C TYR A 84 -7.95 16.31 17.88
N LEU A 85 -6.87 17.04 17.59
CA LEU A 85 -6.75 18.46 17.94
C LEU A 85 -7.53 19.37 16.98
N GLU A 86 -7.83 18.93 15.75
CA GLU A 86 -8.59 19.70 14.76
C GLU A 86 -10.08 19.91 15.14
N GLY A 87 -10.65 19.05 15.99
CA GLY A 87 -12.00 19.21 16.56
C GLY A 87 -12.89 17.96 16.47
N PRO A 88 -14.24 18.12 16.40
CA PRO A 88 -15.16 17.00 16.51
C PRO A 88 -15.08 16.03 15.32
N LEU A 89 -15.31 14.77 15.61
CA LEU A 89 -15.32 13.64 14.68
C LEU A 89 -16.74 13.05 14.69
N LEU A 90 -17.34 12.91 13.51
CA LEU A 90 -18.69 12.36 13.38
C LEU A 90 -18.67 11.14 12.45
N ASP A 91 -19.20 10.02 12.93
CA ASP A 91 -19.53 8.87 12.08
C ASP A 91 -20.95 9.02 11.56
N GLY A 92 -21.09 9.24 10.25
CA GLY A 92 -22.37 9.43 9.62
C GLY A 92 -22.25 9.99 8.21
N TRP A 93 -23.39 10.15 7.56
CA TRP A 93 -23.51 10.77 6.24
C TRP A 93 -24.65 11.78 6.22
N LEU A 94 -24.52 12.80 5.39
CA LEU A 94 -25.58 13.78 5.16
C LEU A 94 -26.49 13.31 4.03
N GLN A 95 -27.79 13.30 4.29
CA GLN A 95 -28.83 13.01 3.32
C GLN A 95 -29.62 14.29 3.03
N SER A 96 -29.77 14.65 1.76
CA SER A 96 -30.73 15.68 1.37
C SER A 96 -32.15 15.12 1.50
N ALA A 97 -33.02 15.80 2.22
CA ALA A 97 -34.46 15.53 2.21
C ALA A 97 -35.02 15.97 0.86
N THR A 98 -34.85 15.12 -0.16
CA THR A 98 -35.59 15.28 -1.41
C THR A 98 -37.03 14.88 -1.15
N THR A 99 -37.97 15.65 -1.67
CA THR A 99 -39.43 15.51 -1.52
C THR A 99 -40.01 14.19 -2.11
N GLY A 100 -39.22 13.12 -2.24
CA GLY A 100 -39.59 11.85 -2.88
C GLY A 100 -39.83 10.66 -1.95
N GLN A 101 -39.45 10.71 -0.67
CA GLN A 101 -39.58 9.57 0.25
C GLN A 101 -40.56 9.87 1.39
N LYS A 102 -41.83 10.09 1.02
CA LYS A 102 -42.96 9.93 1.94
C LYS A 102 -43.23 8.43 2.09
N GLU A 103 -42.60 7.79 3.07
CA GLU A 103 -43.16 6.54 3.58
C GLU A 103 -44.39 6.86 4.42
N ALA A 104 -45.48 6.15 4.13
CA ALA A 104 -46.81 6.30 4.69
C ALA A 104 -46.82 6.07 6.21
N THR A 105 -46.54 7.12 6.99
CA THR A 105 -47.00 7.20 8.37
C THR A 105 -47.64 8.56 8.58
N ASP A 106 -48.88 8.53 9.03
CA ASP A 106 -49.81 9.64 9.20
C ASP A 106 -49.38 10.53 10.40
N LYS A 107 -48.20 11.17 10.28
CA LYS A 107 -47.74 12.21 11.20
C LYS A 107 -47.86 13.57 10.53
N VAL A 108 -48.67 14.43 11.14
CA VAL A 108 -48.77 15.86 10.86
C VAL A 108 -47.36 16.45 10.84
N LEU A 109 -46.85 16.72 9.63
CA LEU A 109 -45.53 17.30 9.41
C LEU A 109 -45.53 18.77 9.82
N THR A 110 -44.41 19.20 10.40
CA THR A 110 -44.18 20.61 10.75
C THR A 110 -43.75 21.40 9.50
N PRO A 111 -43.97 22.72 9.42
CA PRO A 111 -43.67 23.52 8.22
C PRO A 111 -42.20 23.52 7.78
N ALA A 112 -41.27 23.07 8.63
CA ALA A 112 -39.84 22.97 8.31
C ALA A 112 -39.49 21.79 7.37
N GLU A 113 -40.40 20.84 7.17
CA GLU A 113 -40.16 19.59 6.42
C GLU A 113 -40.57 19.67 4.94
N MET A 114 -41.17 20.78 4.50
CA MET A 114 -41.54 21.01 3.09
C MET A 114 -40.50 21.80 2.29
N SER A 115 -39.43 22.28 2.93
CA SER A 115 -38.30 22.97 2.29
C SER A 115 -37.07 22.07 2.40
N GLY A 116 -36.42 21.76 1.27
CA GLY A 116 -35.32 20.79 1.15
C GLY A 116 -34.21 20.95 2.19
N GLY A 117 -34.37 20.28 3.32
CA GLY A 117 -33.43 20.27 4.43
C GLY A 117 -32.41 19.14 4.29
N TYR A 118 -31.40 19.14 5.13
CA TYR A 118 -30.45 18.03 5.25
C TYR A 118 -30.71 17.28 6.54
N ALA A 119 -30.48 15.98 6.54
CA ALA A 119 -30.52 15.14 7.72
C ALA A 119 -29.17 14.45 7.88
N LEU A 120 -28.64 14.44 9.11
CA LEU A 120 -27.50 13.61 9.47
C LEU A 120 -28.03 12.22 9.80
N CYS A 121 -27.56 11.24 9.03
CA CYS A 121 -27.90 9.84 9.19
C CYS A 121 -26.67 9.06 9.65
N GLY A 122 -26.89 8.05 10.48
CA GLY A 122 -25.83 7.17 10.96
C GLY A 122 -26.38 5.83 11.40
N LEU A 123 -25.48 4.86 11.58
CA LEU A 123 -25.80 3.58 12.19
C LEU A 123 -25.33 3.63 13.64
N ASP A 124 -26.19 3.15 14.54
CA ASP A 124 -25.80 2.93 15.92
C ASP A 124 -24.92 1.67 16.06
N GLU A 125 -24.34 1.44 17.23
CA GLU A 125 -23.55 0.24 17.55
C GLU A 125 -24.34 -1.08 17.33
N PHE A 126 -25.67 -1.01 17.41
CA PHE A 126 -26.60 -2.11 17.14
C PHE A 126 -27.02 -2.23 15.66
N GLY A 127 -26.46 -1.42 14.76
CA GLY A 127 -26.81 -1.39 13.33
C GLY A 127 -28.17 -0.73 13.03
N LYS A 128 -28.77 -0.02 14.00
CA LYS A 128 -30.03 0.69 13.81
C LYS A 128 -29.79 2.06 13.18
N LEU A 129 -30.54 2.39 12.13
CA LEU A 129 -30.48 3.70 11.48
C LEU A 129 -31.08 4.77 12.40
N TRP A 130 -30.34 5.86 12.62
CA TRP A 130 -30.85 7.09 13.20
C TRP A 130 -30.72 8.24 12.21
N SER A 131 -31.66 9.18 12.29
CA SER A 131 -31.70 10.38 11.47
C SER A 131 -32.00 11.58 12.37
N LYS A 132 -31.25 12.67 12.21
CA LYS A 132 -31.47 13.94 12.89
C LYS A 132 -31.51 15.07 11.85
N PRO A 133 -32.53 15.94 11.88
CA PRO A 133 -32.57 17.09 10.99
C PRO A 133 -31.39 18.01 11.31
N CYS A 134 -30.68 18.46 10.28
CA CYS A 134 -29.53 19.34 10.39
C CYS A 134 -29.81 20.63 9.60
N PRO A 135 -29.75 21.81 10.23
CA PRO A 135 -29.95 23.08 9.54
C PRO A 135 -28.83 23.33 8.53
N VAL A 136 -29.13 24.10 7.48
CA VAL A 136 -28.18 24.37 6.39
C VAL A 136 -26.88 25.04 6.86
N GLU A 137 -26.96 25.81 7.94
CA GLU A 137 -25.80 26.51 8.54
C GLU A 137 -24.79 25.55 9.20
N GLU A 138 -25.24 24.38 9.68
CA GLU A 138 -24.38 23.41 10.36
C GLU A 138 -23.73 22.40 9.40
N ILE A 139 -24.20 22.31 8.16
CA ILE A 139 -23.70 21.36 7.14
C ILE A 139 -22.18 21.47 6.92
N PRO A 140 -21.57 22.67 6.80
CA PRO A 140 -20.12 22.77 6.61
C PRO A 140 -19.35 22.20 7.80
N ALA A 141 -19.83 22.44 9.03
CA ALA A 141 -19.20 21.91 10.24
C ALA A 141 -19.35 20.37 10.31
N VAL A 142 -20.54 19.85 10.03
CA VAL A 142 -20.81 18.40 10.05
C VAL A 142 -20.05 17.67 8.95
N SER A 143 -20.03 18.20 7.73
CA SER A 143 -19.26 17.61 6.62
C SER A 143 -17.76 17.56 6.91
N LEU A 144 -17.21 18.60 7.53
CA LEU A 144 -15.82 18.61 7.96
C LEU A 144 -15.56 17.57 9.06
N ALA A 145 -16.45 17.45 10.05
CA ALA A 145 -16.34 16.45 11.10
C ALA A 145 -16.40 15.01 10.55
N ILE A 146 -17.24 14.75 9.54
CA ILE A 146 -17.30 13.46 8.81
C ILE A 146 -16.00 13.21 8.04
N ALA A 147 -15.49 14.22 7.34
CA ALA A 147 -14.24 14.10 6.58
C ALA A 147 -13.05 13.77 7.50
N ARG A 148 -12.98 14.42 8.67
CA ARG A 148 -11.96 14.14 9.70
C ARG A 148 -12.09 12.72 10.24
N TYR A 149 -13.32 12.27 10.48
CA TYR A 149 -13.56 10.90 10.93
C TYR A 149 -13.07 9.86 9.90
N HIS A 150 -13.36 10.07 8.61
CA HIS A 150 -12.84 9.19 7.56
C HIS A 150 -11.32 9.23 7.46
N ARG A 151 -10.69 10.40 7.63
CA ARG A 151 -9.23 10.53 7.68
C ARG A 151 -8.65 9.76 8.87
N LEU A 152 -9.27 9.85 10.04
CA LEU A 152 -8.87 9.10 11.22
C LEU A 152 -8.97 7.59 10.98
N LYS A 153 -10.10 7.10 10.44
CA LYS A 153 -10.26 5.69 10.06
C LYS A 153 -9.14 5.19 9.14
N LYS A 154 -8.77 5.98 8.13
CA LYS A 154 -7.65 5.65 7.22
C LYS A 154 -6.32 5.59 7.97
N LEU A 155 -6.03 6.55 8.84
CA LEU A 155 -4.78 6.56 9.63
C LEU A 155 -4.70 5.35 10.58
N LEU A 156 -5.81 4.97 11.20
CA LEU A 156 -5.86 3.78 12.06
C LEU A 156 -5.62 2.49 11.28
N ALA A 157 -6.19 2.36 10.07
CA ALA A 157 -5.93 1.21 9.21
C ALA A 157 -4.44 1.11 8.81
N ILE A 158 -3.83 2.25 8.42
CA ILE A 158 -2.40 2.30 8.09
C ILE A 158 -1.55 1.93 9.30
N LYS A 159 -1.90 2.43 10.49
CA LYS A 159 -1.20 2.07 11.73
C LYS A 159 -1.20 0.56 11.94
N GLN A 160 -2.38 -0.07 11.85
CA GLN A 160 -2.53 -1.52 12.03
C GLN A 160 -1.72 -2.31 11.00
N GLU A 161 -1.67 -1.86 9.74
CA GLU A 161 -0.87 -2.49 8.69
C GLU A 161 0.63 -2.46 9.01
N ILE A 162 1.14 -1.33 9.49
CA ILE A 162 2.56 -1.18 9.89
C ILE A 162 2.87 -2.07 11.10
N GLU A 163 1.98 -2.10 12.09
CA GLU A 163 2.13 -2.98 13.26
C GLU A 163 2.15 -4.45 12.86
N GLN A 164 1.27 -4.87 11.94
CA GLN A 164 1.26 -6.23 11.43
C GLN A 164 2.57 -6.57 10.70
N LYS A 165 3.07 -5.66 9.85
CA LYS A 165 4.37 -5.85 9.17
C LYS A 165 5.52 -6.02 10.15
N LEU A 166 5.58 -5.21 11.20
CA LEU A 166 6.61 -5.34 12.25
C LEU A 166 6.48 -6.66 13.01
N LYS A 167 5.25 -7.09 13.29
CA LYS A 167 4.98 -8.38 13.92
C LYS A 167 5.44 -9.54 13.03
N ASP A 168 5.05 -9.54 11.76
CA ASP A 168 5.44 -10.57 10.80
C ASP A 168 6.97 -10.67 10.68
N LEU A 169 7.68 -9.53 10.63
CA LEU A 169 9.15 -9.53 10.62
C LEU A 169 9.75 -10.11 11.91
N THR A 170 9.14 -9.82 13.06
CA THR A 170 9.59 -10.35 14.35
C THR A 170 9.41 -11.87 14.39
N ASP A 171 8.22 -12.36 14.03
CA ASP A 171 7.90 -13.79 13.98
C ASP A 171 8.87 -14.52 13.03
N THR A 172 9.18 -13.95 11.86
CA THR A 172 10.15 -14.55 10.92
C THR A 172 11.59 -14.62 11.42
N LEU A 173 11.97 -13.74 12.35
CA LEU A 173 13.30 -13.73 12.96
C LEU A 173 13.37 -14.67 14.18
N GLU A 174 12.29 -14.79 14.95
CA GLU A 174 12.19 -15.75 16.06
C GLU A 174 12.17 -17.20 15.55
N ASP A 175 11.61 -17.45 14.38
CA ASP A 175 11.62 -18.77 13.72
C ASP A 175 13.02 -19.20 13.24
N ILE A 176 14.05 -18.34 13.33
CA ILE A 176 15.43 -18.71 12.99
C ILE A 176 16.01 -19.52 14.16
N PRO A 177 16.30 -20.83 14.00
CA PRO A 177 16.83 -21.64 15.08
C PRO A 177 18.23 -21.14 15.47
N THR A 178 18.38 -20.74 16.73
CA THR A 178 19.68 -20.52 17.37
C THR A 178 20.20 -21.86 17.88
N GLU A 179 20.98 -22.58 17.07
CA GLU A 179 21.80 -23.72 17.55
C GLU A 179 23.17 -23.25 18.07
#